data_AF-A0A080M4Y1-F1
#
_entry.id   AF-A0A080M4Y1-F1
#
_cell.length_a   1.000
_cell.length_b   1.000
_cell.length_c   1.000
_cell.angle_alpha   90.00
_cell.angle_beta   90.00
_cell.angle_gamma   90.00
#
_symmetry.space_group_name_H-M   'P 1'
#
loop_
_entity.id
_entity.type
_entity.pdbx_description
1 polymer ?
#
loop_
_entity_poly.entity_id
_entity_poly.type
_entity_poly.pdbx_seq_one_letter_code
_entity_poly.pdbx_strand_id
1 'polypeptide(L)'
;MLIRSLSLLQSLLTNSFLLIVGVMAAGSVVAQPVVASADQRYMAQLTGLENNRHYIVRVREGGVTVLTTRAKYPENDVKSGAFGTGRYHDRFAAAYHYAHGGNHTWIGVWNLTTGTCESAIRIAGFEYNAARAFARESSPDRQPDSCPKP
;
A
#
# COMPACT_ATOMS: atom_id res chain seq x y z
N MET A 1 72.88 45.15 12.95
CA MET A 1 73.64 44.27 13.87
C MET A 1 72.61 43.49 14.69
N LEU A 2 72.55 42.16 14.49
CA LEU A 2 71.82 41.09 15.22
C LEU A 2 70.36 41.33 15.72
N ILE A 3 69.32 40.77 15.07
CA ILE A 3 68.69 39.42 15.19
C ILE A 3 67.81 39.24 16.44
N ARG A 4 66.50 38.98 16.22
CA ARG A 4 65.62 37.93 16.83
C ARG A 4 64.17 38.15 16.33
N SER A 5 63.73 37.52 15.24
CA SER A 5 63.27 36.11 15.07
C SER A 5 61.73 36.00 15.09
N LEU A 6 61.13 36.00 13.89
CA LEU A 6 59.84 35.40 13.55
C LEU A 6 59.98 33.86 13.55
N SER A 7 58.97 33.12 14.01
CA SER A 7 58.70 31.76 13.52
C SER A 7 57.25 31.35 13.77
N LEU A 8 56.52 31.27 12.65
CA LEU A 8 55.28 30.52 12.47
C LEU A 8 55.58 29.01 12.31
N LEU A 9 54.51 28.22 12.46
CA LEU A 9 54.21 26.89 11.86
C LEU A 9 54.61 25.58 12.58
N GLN A 10 53.54 24.78 12.83
CA GLN A 10 53.39 23.31 12.67
C GLN A 10 54.19 22.40 13.63
N SER A 11 53.74 21.24 14.12
CA SER A 11 52.83 20.19 13.61
C SER A 11 52.53 19.20 14.79
N LEU A 12 51.33 18.67 15.01
CA LEU A 12 50.72 17.41 14.48
C LEU A 12 50.52 16.31 15.56
N LEU A 13 49.29 15.76 15.56
CA LEU A 13 48.88 14.37 15.88
C LEU A 13 48.82 13.98 17.36
N THR A 14 47.68 13.53 17.91
CA THR A 14 46.96 12.32 17.50
C THR A 14 45.52 12.34 18.05
N ASN A 15 44.51 12.20 17.18
CA ASN A 15 43.14 11.86 17.58
C ASN A 15 42.83 10.47 17.03
N SER A 16 42.85 9.47 17.91
CA SER A 16 42.44 8.11 17.61
C SER A 16 40.91 8.07 17.46
N PHE A 17 40.42 8.10 16.22
CA PHE A 17 39.03 7.79 15.90
C PHE A 17 38.92 6.27 15.72
N LEU A 18 38.32 5.60 16.70
CA LEU A 18 37.93 4.19 16.57
C LEU A 18 36.78 4.10 15.57
N LEU A 19 37.06 3.62 14.36
CA LEU A 19 36.05 3.37 13.34
C LEU A 19 35.31 2.06 13.70
N ILE A 20 34.16 2.16 14.36
CA ILE A 20 33.24 1.02 14.45
C ILE A 20 32.58 0.88 13.07
N VAL A 21 33.08 -0.05 12.26
CA VAL A 21 32.40 -0.51 11.05
C VAL A 21 31.16 -1.29 11.50
N GLY A 22 30.05 -0.57 11.68
CA GLY A 22 28.74 -1.20 11.77
C GLY A 22 28.40 -1.83 10.43
N VAL A 23 28.49 -3.15 10.35
CA VAL A 23 27.94 -3.93 9.24
C VAL A 23 26.42 -3.75 9.27
N MET A 24 25.92 -2.74 8.56
CA MET A 24 24.50 -2.65 8.24
C MET A 24 24.22 -3.80 7.30
N ALA A 25 23.68 -4.90 7.82
CA ALA A 25 23.10 -5.95 7.00
C ALA A 25 22.04 -5.27 6.13
N ALA A 26 22.33 -5.13 4.83
CA ALA A 26 21.37 -4.68 3.85
C ALA A 26 20.32 -5.78 3.70
N GLY A 27 19.35 -5.80 4.61
CA GLY A 27 18.14 -6.58 4.43
C GLY A 27 17.46 -6.06 3.17
N SER A 28 17.38 -6.89 2.14
CA SER A 28 16.61 -6.59 0.94
C SER A 28 15.16 -6.38 1.34
N VAL A 29 14.73 -5.13 1.49
CA VAL A 29 13.31 -4.80 1.64
C VAL A 29 12.68 -5.09 0.28
N VAL A 30 11.95 -6.21 0.19
CA VAL A 30 11.14 -6.50 -0.99
C VAL A 30 10.07 -5.41 -1.07
N ALA A 31 10.19 -4.52 -2.05
CA ALA A 31 9.21 -3.49 -2.30
C ALA A 31 7.86 -4.15 -2.61
N GLN A 32 6.89 -4.02 -1.71
CA GLN A 32 5.54 -4.49 -1.96
C GLN A 32 4.92 -3.65 -3.09
N PRO A 33 4.07 -4.25 -3.94
CA PRO A 33 3.42 -3.51 -5.01
C PRO A 33 2.57 -2.38 -4.42
N VAL A 34 2.85 -1.15 -4.87
CA VAL A 34 2.11 0.06 -4.52
C VAL A 34 1.22 0.43 -5.70
N VAL A 35 -0.06 0.66 -5.42
CA VAL A 35 -1.01 1.21 -6.40
C VAL A 35 -1.13 2.70 -6.15
N ALA A 36 -1.05 3.53 -7.19
CA ALA A 36 -1.19 4.98 -7.09
C ALA A 36 -2.53 5.44 -7.67
N SER A 37 -3.15 6.45 -7.06
CA SER A 37 -4.30 7.13 -7.68
C SER A 37 -3.87 7.94 -8.90
N ALA A 38 -4.76 8.12 -9.88
CA ALA A 38 -4.43 8.84 -11.11
C ALA A 38 -3.96 10.30 -10.85
N ASP A 39 -4.56 10.96 -9.87
CA ASP A 39 -4.20 12.31 -9.41
C ASP A 39 -2.97 12.34 -8.48
N GLN A 40 -2.35 11.19 -8.22
CA GLN A 40 -1.17 11.01 -7.35
C GLN A 40 -1.38 11.44 -5.89
N ARG A 41 -2.61 11.73 -5.45
CA ARG A 41 -2.91 12.12 -4.07
C ARG A 41 -2.86 10.96 -3.09
N TYR A 42 -3.12 9.73 -3.55
CA TYR A 42 -3.19 8.54 -2.72
C TYR A 42 -2.25 7.44 -3.20
N MET A 43 -1.82 6.62 -2.25
CA MET A 43 -1.11 5.37 -2.52
C MET A 43 -1.76 4.25 -1.69
N ALA A 44 -1.94 3.08 -2.29
CA ALA A 44 -2.41 1.89 -1.61
C ALA A 44 -1.27 0.87 -1.56
N GLN A 45 -0.94 0.43 -0.35
CA GLN A 45 0.08 -0.58 -0.12
C GLN A 45 -0.59 -1.86 0.38
N LEU A 46 -0.26 -2.97 -0.25
CA LEU A 46 -0.67 -4.29 0.22
C LEU A 46 0.11 -4.63 1.49
N THR A 47 -0.57 -5.07 2.53
CA THR A 47 0.02 -5.48 3.81
C THR A 47 -0.67 -6.75 4.33
N GLY A 48 -0.23 -7.24 5.48
CA GLY A 48 -0.71 -8.50 6.07
C GLY A 48 0.01 -9.75 5.54
N LEU A 49 -0.40 -10.90 6.09
CA LEU A 49 0.11 -12.23 5.74
C LEU A 49 -0.88 -12.96 4.83
N GLU A 50 -0.44 -14.03 4.17
CA GLU A 50 -1.10 -14.70 3.04
C GLU A 50 -2.63 -14.83 3.12
N ASN A 51 -3.18 -15.23 4.28
CA ASN A 51 -4.61 -15.46 4.53
C ASN A 51 -5.36 -14.28 5.19
N ASN A 52 -4.70 -13.13 5.32
CA ASN A 52 -5.25 -11.91 5.89
C ASN A 52 -4.66 -10.63 5.24
N ARG A 53 -4.33 -10.73 3.94
CA ARG A 53 -3.79 -9.58 3.20
C ARG A 53 -4.87 -8.53 3.03
N HIS A 54 -4.47 -7.26 3.05
CA HIS A 54 -5.37 -6.13 2.83
C HIS A 54 -4.57 -4.91 2.38
N TYR A 55 -5.27 -3.87 1.91
CA TYR A 55 -4.65 -2.61 1.55
C TYR A 55 -4.77 -1.60 2.69
N ILE A 56 -3.67 -0.88 2.91
CA ILE A 56 -3.69 0.40 3.60
C ILE A 56 -3.55 1.48 2.52
N VAL A 57 -4.50 2.41 2.47
CA VAL A 57 -4.45 3.58 1.60
C VAL A 57 -4.02 4.79 2.42
N ARG A 58 -3.04 5.52 1.91
CA ARG A 58 -2.48 6.72 2.51
C ARG A 58 -2.56 7.89 1.56
N VAL A 59 -2.70 9.09 2.12
CA VAL A 59 -2.34 10.32 1.41
C VAL A 59 -0.85 10.23 1.09
N ARG A 60 -0.49 10.49 -0.16
CA ARG A 60 0.90 10.40 -0.62
C ARG A 60 1.77 11.40 0.11
N GLU A 61 1.28 12.63 0.22
CA GLU A 61 1.91 13.68 1.01
C GLU A 61 1.62 13.45 2.50
N GLY A 62 2.68 13.40 3.32
CA GLY A 62 2.57 13.19 4.77
C GLY A 62 2.22 11.77 5.22
N GLY A 63 1.78 10.87 4.33
CA GLY A 63 1.61 9.45 4.64
C GLY A 63 0.43 9.10 5.55
N VAL A 64 -0.52 10.02 5.74
CA VAL A 64 -1.69 9.83 6.60
C VAL A 64 -2.55 8.68 6.08
N THR A 65 -2.87 7.69 6.92
CA THR A 65 -3.78 6.59 6.53
C THR A 65 -5.21 7.10 6.46
N VAL A 66 -5.86 6.87 5.32
CA VAL A 66 -7.26 7.27 5.07
C VAL A 66 -8.19 6.07 4.96
N LEU A 67 -7.64 4.88 4.70
CA LEU A 67 -8.43 3.66 4.60
C LEU A 67 -7.59 2.44 4.94
N THR A 68 -8.21 1.50 5.66
CA THR A 68 -7.75 0.11 5.76
C THR A 68 -8.87 -0.76 5.21
N THR A 69 -8.63 -1.46 4.11
CA THR A 69 -9.64 -2.33 3.51
C THR A 69 -9.88 -3.55 4.38
N ARG A 70 -11.07 -4.15 4.27
CA ARG A 70 -11.43 -5.36 5.01
C ARG A 70 -12.05 -6.39 4.08
N ALA A 71 -11.69 -7.65 4.25
CA ALA A 71 -12.35 -8.76 3.61
C ALA A 71 -13.77 -8.95 4.17
N LYS A 72 -14.67 -9.54 3.39
CA LYS A 72 -16.01 -9.93 3.85
C LYS A 72 -15.98 -11.19 4.71
N TYR A 73 -15.13 -12.14 4.36
CA TYR A 73 -15.00 -13.43 5.06
C TYR A 73 -13.57 -13.59 5.59
N PRO A 74 -13.36 -14.39 6.65
CA PRO A 74 -12.02 -14.76 7.10
C PRO A 74 -11.28 -15.59 6.03
N GLU A 75 -9.99 -15.85 6.25
CA GLU A 75 -9.15 -16.65 5.33
C GLU A 75 -9.21 -16.15 3.89
N ASN A 76 -8.93 -14.87 3.74
CA ASN A 76 -9.07 -14.17 2.48
C ASN A 76 -7.73 -14.06 1.77
N ASP A 77 -7.79 -14.04 0.44
CA ASP A 77 -6.62 -13.79 -0.39
C ASP A 77 -6.87 -12.58 -1.29
N VAL A 78 -6.32 -11.43 -0.89
CA VAL A 78 -6.34 -10.21 -1.71
C VAL A 78 -5.44 -10.37 -2.92
N LYS A 79 -6.02 -10.18 -4.09
CA LYS A 79 -5.32 -10.30 -5.37
C LYS A 79 -4.93 -8.97 -5.98
N SER A 80 -5.76 -7.96 -5.81
CA SER A 80 -5.49 -6.63 -6.39
C SER A 80 -6.28 -5.53 -5.70
N GLY A 81 -5.81 -4.31 -5.92
CA GLY A 81 -6.46 -3.07 -5.53
C GLY A 81 -6.44 -2.08 -6.69
N ALA A 82 -7.45 -1.24 -6.79
CA ALA A 82 -7.58 -0.26 -7.87
C ALA A 82 -8.24 1.03 -7.37
N PHE A 83 -7.69 2.17 -7.77
CA PHE A 83 -8.38 3.45 -7.64
C PHE A 83 -9.38 3.61 -8.76
N GLY A 84 -10.55 4.15 -8.44
CA GLY A 84 -11.50 4.59 -9.44
C GLY A 84 -10.99 5.84 -10.18
N THR A 85 -11.57 6.10 -11.34
CA THR A 85 -11.28 7.29 -12.16
C THR A 85 -12.57 8.04 -12.50
N GLY A 86 -12.44 9.29 -12.94
CA GLY A 86 -13.59 10.14 -13.28
C GLY A 86 -14.56 10.29 -12.09
N ARG A 87 -15.81 9.84 -12.25
CA ARG A 87 -16.82 9.91 -11.18
C ARG A 87 -16.52 9.04 -9.94
N TYR A 88 -15.54 8.13 -10.03
CA TYR A 88 -15.13 7.24 -8.93
C TYR A 88 -13.75 7.60 -8.37
N HIS A 89 -13.23 8.81 -8.64
CA HIS A 89 -11.87 9.22 -8.25
C HIS A 89 -11.61 9.19 -6.73
N ASP A 90 -12.66 9.23 -5.92
CA ASP A 90 -12.67 9.18 -4.47
C ASP A 90 -13.01 7.78 -3.93
N ARG A 91 -12.83 6.74 -4.76
CA ARG A 91 -13.09 5.34 -4.42
C ARG A 91 -11.86 4.46 -4.62
N PHE A 92 -11.75 3.46 -3.75
CA PHE A 92 -10.79 2.38 -3.89
C PHE A 92 -11.51 1.04 -3.85
N ALA A 93 -11.16 0.14 -4.76
CA ALA A 93 -11.66 -1.22 -4.81
C ALA A 93 -10.55 -2.22 -4.47
N ALA A 94 -10.91 -3.33 -3.82
CA ALA A 94 -9.99 -4.44 -3.59
C ALA A 94 -10.69 -5.78 -3.82
N ALA A 95 -10.02 -6.68 -4.54
CA ALA A 95 -10.53 -8.00 -4.93
C ALA A 95 -9.97 -9.10 -4.01
N TYR A 96 -10.86 -9.89 -3.42
CA TYR A 96 -10.58 -10.96 -2.47
C TYR A 96 -11.11 -12.29 -3.00
N HIS A 97 -10.27 -13.32 -3.00
CA HIS A 97 -10.66 -14.68 -3.42
C HIS A 97 -11.07 -15.52 -2.23
N TYR A 98 -12.07 -16.38 -2.44
CA TYR A 98 -12.52 -17.35 -1.46
C TYR A 98 -12.79 -18.69 -2.12
N ALA A 99 -12.06 -19.72 -1.68
CA ALA A 99 -12.26 -21.11 -2.09
C ALA A 99 -13.26 -21.85 -1.18
N HIS A 100 -13.32 -21.50 0.11
CA HIS A 100 -14.12 -22.22 1.12
C HIS A 100 -15.65 -21.98 1.03
N GLY A 101 -16.10 -20.99 0.25
CA GLY A 101 -17.51 -20.60 0.12
C GLY A 101 -18.06 -20.69 -1.31
N GLY A 102 -17.49 -21.61 -2.10
CA GLY A 102 -17.71 -21.75 -3.54
C GLY A 102 -16.89 -20.73 -4.31
N ASN A 103 -15.86 -21.19 -5.03
CA ASN A 103 -14.87 -20.38 -5.75
C ASN A 103 -15.45 -19.08 -6.32
N HIS A 104 -15.16 -17.97 -5.65
CA HIS A 104 -15.63 -16.66 -6.05
C HIS A 104 -14.64 -15.57 -5.66
N THR A 105 -14.78 -14.43 -6.34
CA THR A 105 -14.16 -13.18 -5.94
C THR A 105 -15.24 -12.28 -5.34
N TRP A 106 -14.94 -11.69 -4.20
CA TRP A 106 -15.67 -10.53 -3.70
C TRP A 106 -14.83 -9.28 -3.94
N ILE A 107 -15.43 -8.23 -4.48
CA ILE A 107 -14.77 -6.95 -4.67
C ILE A 107 -15.53 -5.91 -3.85
N GLY A 108 -14.92 -5.41 -2.79
CA GLY A 108 -15.43 -4.29 -2.02
C GLY A 108 -15.02 -2.96 -2.65
N VAL A 109 -15.84 -1.92 -2.47
CA VAL A 109 -15.55 -0.55 -2.87
C VAL A 109 -15.73 0.37 -1.67
N TRP A 110 -14.66 1.10 -1.34
CA TRP A 110 -14.60 2.02 -0.22
C TRP A 110 -14.50 3.46 -0.69
N ASN A 111 -15.11 4.34 0.08
CA ASN A 111 -14.94 5.78 -0.02
C ASN A 111 -13.68 6.21 0.73
N LEU A 112 -12.81 6.93 0.04
CA LEU A 112 -11.53 7.39 0.58
C LEU A 112 -11.66 8.52 1.60
N THR A 113 -12.76 9.27 1.55
CA THR A 113 -13.05 10.38 2.47
C THR A 113 -13.64 9.86 3.78
N THR A 114 -14.58 8.92 3.71
CA THR A 114 -15.29 8.41 4.89
C THR A 114 -14.66 7.13 5.46
N GLY A 115 -13.81 6.45 4.69
CA GLY A 115 -13.27 5.13 5.04
C GLY A 115 -14.30 4.00 4.99
N THR A 116 -15.55 4.28 4.62
CA THR A 116 -16.65 3.30 4.65
C THR A 116 -16.71 2.48 3.37
N CYS A 117 -17.01 1.19 3.49
CA CYS A 117 -17.42 0.39 2.34
C CYS A 117 -18.82 0.85 1.90
N GLU A 118 -18.97 1.22 0.63
CA GLU A 118 -20.25 1.73 0.08
C GLU A 118 -20.97 0.72 -0.79
N SER A 119 -20.21 -0.16 -1.45
CA SER A 119 -20.79 -1.23 -2.26
C SER A 119 -19.83 -2.40 -2.35
N ALA A 120 -20.38 -3.55 -2.72
CA ALA A 120 -19.58 -4.70 -3.07
C ALA A 120 -20.24 -5.49 -4.19
N ILE A 121 -19.44 -6.29 -4.86
CA ILE A 121 -19.89 -7.23 -5.88
C ILE A 121 -19.27 -8.60 -5.63
N ARG A 122 -20.04 -9.63 -5.90
CA ARG A 122 -19.60 -11.01 -5.99
C ARG A 122 -19.48 -11.39 -7.46
N ILE A 123 -18.38 -12.03 -7.82
CA ILE A 123 -18.09 -12.53 -9.15
C ILE A 123 -17.85 -14.03 -9.04
N ALA A 124 -18.55 -14.83 -9.85
CA ALA A 124 -18.31 -16.27 -9.90
C ALA A 124 -16.90 -16.58 -10.43
N GLY A 125 -16.20 -17.52 -9.79
CA GLY A 125 -14.81 -17.85 -10.13
C GLY A 125 -13.80 -16.83 -9.61
N PHE A 126 -12.57 -16.93 -10.10
CA PHE A 126 -11.45 -16.11 -9.64
C PHE A 126 -11.16 -14.95 -10.60
N GLU A 127 -11.71 -13.78 -10.26
CA GLU A 127 -11.41 -12.50 -10.87
C GLU A 127 -10.26 -11.80 -10.13
N TYR A 128 -9.20 -11.41 -10.84
CA TYR A 128 -8.00 -10.80 -10.28
C TYR A 128 -7.93 -9.28 -10.47
N ASN A 129 -8.91 -8.66 -11.14
CA ASN A 129 -8.92 -7.23 -11.46
C ASN A 129 -9.98 -6.46 -10.65
N ALA A 130 -9.54 -5.80 -9.56
CA ALA A 130 -10.39 -4.94 -8.74
C ALA A 130 -11.06 -3.78 -9.52
N ALA A 131 -10.48 -3.32 -10.63
CA ALA A 131 -11.06 -2.23 -11.43
C ALA A 131 -12.39 -2.61 -12.08
N ARG A 132 -12.73 -3.91 -12.16
CA ARG A 132 -14.06 -4.36 -12.60
C ARG A 132 -15.20 -3.81 -11.74
N ALA A 133 -14.93 -3.42 -10.49
CA ALA A 133 -15.93 -2.74 -9.67
C ALA A 133 -16.43 -1.43 -10.29
N PHE A 134 -15.59 -0.74 -11.07
CA PHE A 134 -15.90 0.54 -11.72
C PHE A 134 -16.36 0.39 -13.17
N ALA A 135 -16.32 -0.82 -13.73
CA ALA A 135 -16.76 -1.08 -15.09
C ALA A 135 -18.28 -0.86 -15.22
N ARG A 136 -18.69 -0.26 -16.35
CA ARG A 136 -20.10 0.02 -16.67
C ARG A 136 -20.89 -1.23 -17.05
N GLU A 137 -20.22 -2.30 -17.47
CA GLU A 137 -20.87 -3.49 -17.98
C GLU A 137 -21.46 -4.34 -16.85
N SER A 138 -22.73 -4.68 -17.04
CA SER A 138 -23.37 -5.81 -16.36
C SER A 138 -22.87 -7.09 -16.99
N SER A 139 -22.06 -7.84 -16.26
CA SER A 139 -21.68 -9.20 -16.65
C SER A 139 -22.55 -10.18 -15.87
N PRO A 140 -23.03 -11.29 -16.47
CA PRO A 140 -23.94 -12.22 -15.81
C PRO A 140 -23.34 -12.92 -14.57
N ASP A 141 -22.01 -12.95 -14.47
CA ASP A 141 -21.26 -13.44 -13.31
C ASP A 141 -21.23 -12.45 -12.13
N ARG A 142 -21.60 -11.18 -12.36
CA ARG A 142 -21.49 -10.07 -11.42
C ARG A 142 -22.81 -9.87 -10.69
N GLN A 143 -22.82 -10.20 -9.40
CA GLN A 143 -23.96 -10.03 -8.53
C GLN A 143 -23.66 -8.95 -7.47
N PRO A 144 -24.60 -8.04 -7.16
CA PRO A 144 -24.46 -7.16 -6.01
C PRO A 144 -24.24 -7.96 -4.74
N ASP A 145 -23.40 -7.45 -3.84
CA ASP A 145 -23.17 -8.07 -2.54
C ASP A 145 -23.03 -7.00 -1.45
N SER A 146 -23.04 -7.44 -0.19
CA SER A 146 -22.91 -6.55 0.96
C SER A 146 -21.46 -6.29 1.36
N CYS A 147 -21.26 -5.12 1.96
CA CYS A 147 -20.04 -4.74 2.64
C CYS A 147 -19.81 -5.59 3.92
N PRO A 148 -18.55 -5.75 4.37
CA PRO A 148 -18.26 -6.37 5.66
C PRO A 148 -18.94 -5.61 6.79
N LYS A 149 -19.38 -6.35 7.82
CA LYS A 149 -19.87 -5.73 9.05
C LYS A 149 -18.68 -5.09 9.79
N PRO A 150 -18.89 -3.95 10.48
CA PRO A 150 -17.84 -3.27 11.24
C PRO A 150 -17.15 -4.15 12.28
#